data_AF-A0A3D1HRY2-F1
#
_entry.id   AF-A0A3D1HRY2-F1
#
_cell.length_a   1.000
_cell.length_b   1.000
_cell.length_c   1.000
_cell.angle_alpha   90.00
_cell.angle_beta   90.00
_cell.angle_gamma   90.00
#
_symmetry.space_group_name_H-M   'P 1'
#
loop_
_entity.id
_entity.type
_entity.pdbx_description
1 polymer ?
#
loop_
_entity_poly.entity_id
_entity_poly.type
_entity_poly.pdbx_seq_one_letter_code
_entity_poly.pdbx_strand_id
1 'polypeptide(L)'
;QIPEATVSWSAPAVSGFSITAGLVDGGTGDDGSILGIGYTVEAGSTTVALSMDTYSKGTTDATSIGAVVTAGDFVLTLASNNNEVGTTSDRTGDAMGLTYAVSDTLTVQAYSGTTDDSTAASYKITDTGVGATYTITPGMTVSITNNSVEATTDGGVKTTTDGTALALNVTF
;
A
#
# COMPACT_ATOMS: atom_id res chain seq x y z
N GLN A 1 -2.15 2.88 -9.72
CA GLN A 1 -2.87 3.36 -8.52
C GLN A 1 -4.33 3.56 -8.90
N ILE A 2 -5.27 3.12 -8.07
CA ILE A 2 -6.70 3.34 -8.27
C ILE A 2 -7.07 4.77 -7.84
N PRO A 3 -7.76 5.56 -8.68
CA PRO A 3 -8.15 6.93 -8.33
C PRO A 3 -9.29 6.97 -7.31
N GLU A 4 -9.54 8.15 -6.74
CA GLU A 4 -10.74 8.39 -5.94
C GLU A 4 -12.01 8.42 -6.82
N ALA A 5 -13.11 7.87 -6.31
CA ALA A 5 -14.40 7.92 -7.00
C ALA A 5 -15.02 9.31 -6.90
N THR A 6 -15.56 9.82 -8.01
CA THR A 6 -16.39 11.04 -8.02
C THR A 6 -17.73 10.81 -7.31
N VAL A 7 -18.29 9.61 -7.49
CA VAL A 7 -19.47 9.14 -6.76
C VAL A 7 -19.20 7.73 -6.28
N SER A 8 -19.40 7.48 -4.99
CA SER A 8 -19.19 6.17 -4.38
C SER A 8 -20.43 5.69 -3.64
N TRP A 9 -20.60 4.38 -3.63
CA TRP A 9 -21.56 3.67 -2.81
C TRP A 9 -20.87 2.56 -2.03
N SER A 10 -21.38 2.27 -0.84
CA SER A 10 -20.92 1.16 -0.02
C SER A 10 -22.13 0.42 0.54
N ALA A 11 -22.13 -0.90 0.38
CA ALA A 11 -23.11 -1.74 1.05
C ALA A 11 -22.83 -1.75 2.57
N PRO A 12 -23.87 -1.87 3.42
CA PRO A 12 -23.65 -2.22 4.81
C PRO A 12 -22.83 -3.52 4.91
N ALA A 13 -21.80 -3.53 5.76
CA ALA A 13 -20.99 -4.73 5.94
C ALA A 13 -21.82 -5.85 6.61
N VAL A 14 -21.67 -7.09 6.13
CA VAL A 14 -22.38 -8.26 6.65
C VAL A 14 -21.37 -9.35 6.99
N SER A 15 -21.31 -9.74 8.25
CA SER A 15 -20.42 -10.82 8.74
C SER A 15 -18.95 -10.65 8.31
N GLY A 16 -18.45 -9.42 8.37
CA GLY A 16 -17.08 -9.09 7.98
C GLY A 16 -16.87 -8.82 6.49
N PHE A 17 -17.84 -9.12 5.62
CA PHE A 17 -17.78 -8.77 4.21
C PHE A 17 -18.24 -7.34 3.95
N SER A 18 -17.51 -6.62 3.11
CA SER A 18 -17.86 -5.29 2.61
C SER A 18 -17.79 -5.26 1.08
N ILE A 19 -18.67 -4.47 0.47
CA ILE A 19 -18.68 -4.22 -0.97
C ILE A 19 -18.78 -2.71 -1.19
N THR A 20 -17.97 -2.18 -2.08
CA THR A 20 -18.00 -0.79 -2.53
C THR A 20 -18.08 -0.73 -4.04
N ALA A 21 -18.72 0.30 -4.57
CA ALA A 21 -18.72 0.60 -5.99
C ALA A 21 -18.53 2.11 -6.18
N GLY A 22 -17.85 2.50 -7.24
CA GLY A 22 -17.59 3.90 -7.55
C GLY A 22 -17.63 4.19 -9.03
N LEU A 23 -17.96 5.43 -9.37
CA LEU A 23 -17.81 6.00 -10.70
C LEU A 23 -16.80 7.15 -10.63
N VAL A 24 -15.94 7.23 -11.63
CA VAL A 24 -14.89 8.25 -11.76
C VAL A 24 -15.19 9.07 -13.00
N ASP A 25 -15.34 10.38 -12.83
CA ASP A 25 -15.59 11.30 -13.94
C ASP A 25 -14.41 11.32 -14.93
N GLY A 26 -14.74 11.05 -16.20
CA GLY A 26 -13.82 11.08 -17.32
C GLY A 26 -13.36 12.47 -17.74
N GLY A 27 -14.08 13.51 -17.32
CA GLY A 27 -13.98 14.86 -17.86
C GLY A 27 -14.46 14.87 -19.32
N THR A 28 -13.52 14.98 -20.26
CA THR A 28 -13.83 14.93 -21.71
C THR A 28 -13.56 13.56 -22.34
N GLY A 29 -13.02 12.60 -21.57
CA GLY A 29 -12.76 11.23 -22.00
C GLY A 29 -13.75 10.21 -21.41
N ASP A 30 -13.38 8.93 -21.45
CA ASP A 30 -14.20 7.85 -20.89
C ASP A 30 -14.37 7.98 -19.38
N ASP A 31 -15.57 7.67 -18.89
CA ASP A 31 -15.80 7.49 -17.46
C ASP A 31 -15.15 6.20 -16.96
N GLY A 32 -14.75 6.21 -15.69
CA GLY A 32 -14.20 5.06 -15.01
C GLY A 32 -15.17 4.43 -14.03
N SER A 33 -14.91 3.17 -13.67
CA SER A 33 -15.64 2.47 -12.62
C SER A 33 -14.68 1.81 -11.64
N ILE A 34 -15.11 1.71 -10.39
CA ILE A 34 -14.39 1.05 -9.30
C ILE A 34 -15.31 0.01 -8.68
N LEU A 35 -14.77 -1.19 -8.41
CA LEU A 35 -15.43 -2.19 -7.59
C LEU A 35 -14.47 -2.62 -6.49
N GLY A 36 -14.91 -2.56 -5.24
CA GLY A 36 -14.16 -2.98 -4.09
C GLY A 36 -14.87 -4.08 -3.32
N ILE A 37 -14.09 -5.05 -2.84
CA ILE A 37 -14.53 -6.09 -1.91
C ILE A 37 -13.56 -6.14 -0.72
N GLY A 38 -14.11 -6.36 0.46
CA GLY A 38 -13.33 -6.55 1.66
C GLY A 38 -13.87 -7.70 2.49
N TYR A 39 -13.00 -8.33 3.25
CA TYR A 39 -13.36 -9.33 4.23
C TYR A 39 -12.48 -9.19 5.47
N THR A 40 -13.09 -9.04 6.63
CA THR A 40 -12.40 -9.03 7.92
C THR A 40 -12.96 -10.12 8.82
N VAL A 41 -12.08 -10.91 9.40
CA VAL A 41 -12.43 -11.99 10.31
C VAL A 41 -11.52 -11.99 11.52
N GLU A 42 -12.11 -12.28 12.67
CA GLU A 42 -11.37 -12.59 13.90
C GLU A 42 -11.27 -14.11 14.06
N ALA A 43 -10.05 -14.59 14.22
CA ALA A 43 -9.72 -15.98 14.49
C ALA A 43 -8.96 -16.06 15.82
N GLY A 44 -9.71 -16.19 16.92
CA GLY A 44 -9.14 -16.14 18.27
C GLY A 44 -8.61 -14.75 18.59
N SER A 45 -7.31 -14.63 18.86
CA SER A 45 -6.62 -13.35 19.14
C SER A 45 -5.98 -12.73 17.89
N THR A 46 -6.27 -13.26 16.70
CA THR A 46 -5.74 -12.76 15.43
C THR A 46 -6.87 -12.18 14.60
N THR A 47 -6.66 -11.01 14.03
CA THR A 47 -7.55 -10.40 13.03
C THR A 47 -6.88 -10.52 11.67
N VAL A 48 -7.64 -10.98 10.67
CA VAL A 48 -7.22 -11.01 9.27
C VAL A 48 -8.19 -10.14 8.48
N ALA A 49 -7.65 -9.12 7.82
CA ALA A 49 -8.38 -8.28 6.88
C ALA A 49 -7.81 -8.49 5.47
N LEU A 50 -8.69 -8.68 4.50
CA LEU A 50 -8.39 -8.78 3.07
C LEU A 50 -9.18 -7.69 2.35
N SER A 51 -8.57 -7.08 1.35
CA SER A 51 -9.23 -6.11 0.47
C SER A 51 -8.78 -6.33 -0.97
N MET A 52 -9.70 -6.08 -1.89
CA MET A 52 -9.39 -6.02 -3.31
C MET A 52 -10.23 -4.91 -3.94
N ASP A 53 -9.59 -4.06 -4.72
CA ASP A 53 -10.24 -3.03 -5.52
C ASP A 53 -9.82 -3.20 -6.98
N THR A 54 -10.76 -3.04 -7.89
CA THR A 54 -10.49 -2.96 -9.33
C THR A 54 -10.97 -1.65 -9.88
N TYR A 55 -10.30 -1.18 -10.93
CA TYR A 55 -10.62 0.03 -11.64
C TYR A 55 -10.45 -0.18 -13.14
N SER A 56 -11.36 0.38 -13.91
CA SER A 56 -11.26 0.40 -15.38
C SER A 56 -11.74 1.74 -15.92
N LYS A 57 -11.01 2.29 -16.89
CA LYS A 57 -11.34 3.50 -17.66
C LYS A 57 -10.64 3.47 -19.01
N GLY A 58 -11.40 3.40 -20.11
CA GLY A 58 -10.83 3.37 -21.46
C GLY A 58 -9.85 2.21 -21.63
N THR A 59 -8.56 2.52 -21.82
CA THR A 59 -7.47 1.52 -21.91
C THR A 59 -6.69 1.35 -20.61
N THR A 60 -7.13 1.98 -19.51
CA THR A 60 -6.46 1.91 -18.22
C THR A 60 -7.21 0.96 -17.30
N ASP A 61 -6.52 -0.07 -16.85
CA ASP A 61 -7.00 -0.99 -15.84
C ASP A 61 -6.07 -0.95 -14.62
N ALA A 62 -6.64 -1.11 -13.43
CA ALA A 62 -5.86 -1.25 -12.22
C ALA A 62 -6.51 -2.23 -11.26
N THR A 63 -5.68 -2.93 -10.50
CA THR A 63 -6.11 -3.81 -9.41
C THR A 63 -5.25 -3.52 -8.21
N SER A 64 -5.84 -3.49 -7.03
CA SER A 64 -5.15 -3.42 -5.75
C SER A 64 -5.65 -4.56 -4.88
N ILE A 65 -4.74 -5.32 -4.29
CA ILE A 65 -5.04 -6.37 -3.31
C ILE A 65 -4.25 -6.06 -2.06
N GLY A 66 -4.92 -6.08 -0.91
CA GLY A 66 -4.33 -5.84 0.39
C GLY A 66 -4.65 -6.98 1.35
N ALA A 67 -3.70 -7.28 2.25
CA ALA A 67 -3.96 -8.11 3.40
C ALA A 67 -3.29 -7.50 4.64
N VAL A 68 -3.99 -7.52 5.77
CA VAL A 68 -3.47 -7.13 7.07
C VAL A 68 -3.74 -8.26 8.06
N VAL A 69 -2.69 -8.73 8.73
CA VAL A 69 -2.79 -9.72 9.81
C VAL A 69 -2.30 -9.07 11.09
N THR A 70 -3.19 -8.98 12.07
CA THR A 70 -2.90 -8.40 13.39
C THR A 70 -2.99 -9.49 14.44
N ALA A 71 -1.90 -9.73 15.18
CA ALA A 71 -1.85 -10.72 16.26
C ALA A 71 -1.13 -10.12 17.48
N GLY A 72 -1.90 -9.65 18.46
CA GLY A 72 -1.36 -8.89 19.59
C GLY A 72 -0.63 -7.64 19.11
N ASP A 73 0.64 -7.51 19.51
CA ASP A 73 1.51 -6.37 19.16
C ASP A 73 2.12 -6.44 17.75
N PHE A 74 1.86 -7.51 17.01
CA PHE A 74 2.40 -7.77 15.68
C PHE A 74 1.38 -7.44 14.59
N VAL A 75 1.81 -6.69 13.57
CA VAL A 75 1.02 -6.37 12.38
C VAL A 75 1.83 -6.66 11.12
N LEU A 76 1.35 -7.59 10.30
CA LEU A 76 1.85 -7.84 8.95
C LEU A 76 0.91 -7.18 7.93
N THR A 77 1.46 -6.45 6.98
CA THR A 77 0.74 -5.85 5.87
C THR A 77 1.33 -6.37 4.56
N LEU A 78 0.48 -6.81 3.65
CA LEU A 78 0.84 -7.22 2.30
C LEU A 78 0.02 -6.37 1.33
N ALA A 79 0.64 -5.96 0.23
CA ALA A 79 -0.05 -5.27 -0.86
C ALA A 79 0.49 -5.76 -2.20
N SER A 80 -0.40 -5.90 -3.17
CA SER A 80 -0.05 -6.13 -4.57
C SER A 80 -0.92 -5.21 -5.42
N ASN A 81 -0.30 -4.43 -6.29
CA ASN A 81 -0.98 -3.44 -7.10
C ASN A 81 -0.57 -3.64 -8.55
N ASN A 82 -1.54 -3.68 -9.46
CA ASN A 82 -1.28 -3.60 -10.89
C ASN A 82 -1.87 -2.33 -11.49
N ASN A 83 -1.21 -1.77 -12.49
CA ASN A 83 -1.75 -0.74 -13.36
C ASN A 83 -1.29 -0.93 -14.79
N GLU A 84 -2.24 -1.20 -15.66
CA GLU A 84 -2.04 -1.38 -17.09
C GLU A 84 -2.60 -0.16 -17.83
N VAL A 85 -1.87 0.32 -18.83
CA VAL A 85 -2.29 1.39 -19.73
C VAL A 85 -2.06 0.94 -21.18
N GLY A 86 -3.07 0.28 -21.75
CA GLY A 86 -3.01 -0.29 -23.09
C GLY A 86 -1.71 -1.09 -23.31
N THR A 87 -0.98 -0.80 -24.38
CA THR A 87 0.31 -1.44 -24.67
C THR A 87 1.52 -0.63 -24.21
N THR A 88 1.33 0.42 -23.42
CA THR A 88 2.37 1.41 -23.11
C THR A 88 3.02 1.25 -21.74
N SER A 89 2.33 0.62 -20.80
CA SER A 89 2.84 0.34 -19.46
C SER A 89 1.99 -0.74 -18.82
N ASP A 90 2.63 -1.64 -18.09
CA ASP A 90 1.98 -2.65 -17.28
C ASP A 90 2.81 -2.84 -16.02
N ARG A 91 2.46 -2.05 -15.00
CA ARG A 91 3.24 -1.92 -13.77
C ARG A 91 2.63 -2.70 -12.65
N THR A 92 3.39 -3.66 -12.14
CA THR A 92 3.05 -4.40 -10.92
C THR A 92 3.94 -3.93 -9.78
N GLY A 93 3.36 -3.68 -8.61
CA GLY A 93 4.07 -3.35 -7.39
C GLY A 93 3.61 -4.21 -6.23
N ASP A 94 4.55 -4.95 -5.65
CA ASP A 94 4.31 -5.84 -4.51
C ASP A 94 5.04 -5.30 -3.29
N ALA A 95 4.41 -5.33 -2.12
CA ALA A 95 5.01 -4.85 -0.89
C ALA A 95 4.60 -5.70 0.30
N MET A 96 5.52 -5.81 1.25
CA MET A 96 5.31 -6.37 2.58
C MET A 96 5.86 -5.40 3.62
N GLY A 97 5.07 -5.15 4.65
CA GLY A 97 5.44 -4.38 5.82
C GLY A 97 5.18 -5.16 7.09
N LEU A 98 6.05 -4.98 8.07
CA LEU A 98 5.93 -5.55 9.39
C LEU A 98 6.05 -4.43 10.42
N THR A 99 5.16 -4.43 11.41
CA THR A 99 5.25 -3.59 12.61
C THR A 99 5.15 -4.45 13.86
N TYR A 100 5.95 -4.14 14.88
CA TYR A 100 5.88 -4.80 16.19
C TYR A 100 6.02 -3.78 17.32
N ALA A 101 5.05 -3.74 18.23
CA ALA A 101 5.18 -2.99 19.47
C ALA A 101 6.05 -3.78 20.45
N VAL A 102 7.28 -3.31 20.66
CA VAL A 102 8.25 -3.92 21.58
C VAL A 102 7.86 -3.63 23.03
N SER A 103 7.25 -2.47 23.27
CA SER A 103 6.69 -2.04 24.54
C SER A 103 5.62 -0.97 24.30
N ASP A 104 4.98 -0.49 25.37
CA ASP A 104 4.03 0.64 25.35
C ASP A 104 4.62 1.94 24.75
N THR A 105 5.94 2.06 24.69
CA THR A 105 6.64 3.27 24.23
C THR A 105 7.51 3.05 23.01
N LEU A 106 7.75 1.81 22.56
CA LEU A 106 8.64 1.52 21.44
C LEU A 106 7.98 0.61 20.42
N THR A 107 7.91 1.09 19.19
CA THR A 107 7.48 0.31 18.03
C THR A 107 8.61 0.22 17.03
N VAL A 108 8.83 -0.96 16.46
CA VAL A 108 9.76 -1.17 15.35
C VAL A 108 9.00 -1.58 14.10
N GLN A 109 9.55 -1.23 12.94
CA GLN A 109 8.98 -1.57 11.65
C GLN A 109 10.06 -1.93 10.65
N ALA A 110 9.69 -2.77 9.70
CA ALA A 110 10.47 -3.08 8.52
C ALA A 110 9.54 -3.22 7.32
N TYR A 111 10.00 -2.87 6.14
CA TYR A 111 9.25 -3.09 4.91
C TYR A 111 10.17 -3.39 3.74
N SER A 112 9.60 -4.04 2.73
CA SER A 112 10.22 -4.23 1.43
C SER A 112 9.12 -4.17 0.38
N GLY A 113 9.38 -3.49 -0.73
CA GLY A 113 8.50 -3.50 -1.88
C GLY A 113 9.26 -3.42 -3.18
N THR A 114 8.65 -3.91 -4.23
CA THR A 114 9.16 -3.83 -5.59
C THR A 114 8.15 -3.18 -6.51
N THR A 115 8.62 -2.64 -7.62
CA THR A 115 7.78 -2.24 -8.75
C THR A 115 8.47 -2.64 -10.03
N ASP A 116 7.80 -3.38 -10.89
CA ASP A 116 8.31 -3.88 -12.17
C ASP A 116 7.37 -3.40 -13.30
N ASP A 117 7.86 -3.27 -14.53
CA ASP A 117 7.04 -2.92 -15.71
C ASP A 117 7.22 -4.00 -16.79
N SER A 118 6.15 -4.75 -17.09
CA SER A 118 6.22 -5.87 -18.02
C SER A 118 6.48 -5.42 -19.47
N THR A 119 6.19 -4.17 -19.80
CA THR A 119 6.49 -3.56 -21.11
C THR A 119 7.95 -3.11 -21.24
N ALA A 120 8.67 -3.02 -20.13
CA ALA A 120 10.07 -2.61 -20.06
C ALA A 120 10.85 -3.55 -19.13
N ALA A 121 11.32 -4.69 -19.66
CA ALA A 121 11.93 -5.77 -18.87
C ALA A 121 13.12 -5.38 -17.97
N SER A 122 13.75 -4.21 -18.19
CA SER A 122 14.83 -3.69 -17.33
C SER A 122 14.32 -2.81 -16.19
N TYR A 123 13.09 -2.31 -16.26
CA TYR A 123 12.51 -1.44 -15.25
C TYR A 123 12.23 -2.22 -13.97
N LYS A 124 12.87 -1.79 -12.88
CA LYS A 124 12.65 -2.37 -11.55
C LYS A 124 12.98 -1.34 -10.48
N ILE A 125 12.05 -1.13 -9.56
CA ILE A 125 12.29 -0.41 -8.31
C ILE A 125 12.23 -1.42 -7.17
N THR A 126 13.12 -1.29 -6.21
CA THR A 126 13.09 -2.02 -4.93
C THR A 126 13.33 -1.01 -3.83
N ASP A 127 12.37 -0.88 -2.91
CA ASP A 127 12.47 0.00 -1.75
C ASP A 127 12.38 -0.87 -0.49
N THR A 128 13.39 -0.76 0.35
CA THR A 128 13.48 -1.46 1.62
C THR A 128 13.71 -0.47 2.72
N GLY A 129 13.14 -0.70 3.89
CA GLY A 129 13.38 0.18 5.01
C GLY A 129 13.16 -0.49 6.36
N VAL A 130 13.80 0.08 7.36
CA VAL A 130 13.65 -0.27 8.77
C VAL A 130 13.50 1.01 9.58
N GLY A 131 12.74 0.96 10.65
CA GLY A 131 12.54 2.12 11.50
C GLY A 131 12.11 1.76 12.91
N ALA A 132 12.19 2.77 13.77
CA ALA A 132 11.69 2.70 15.12
C ALA A 132 11.01 4.02 15.48
N THR A 133 9.92 3.93 16.23
CA THR A 133 9.20 5.06 16.81
C THR A 133 9.18 4.91 18.31
N TYR A 134 9.63 5.93 19.03
CA TYR A 134 9.62 6.01 20.48
C TYR A 134 8.68 7.11 20.97
N THR A 135 7.76 6.76 21.87
CA THR A 135 6.89 7.70 22.56
C THR A 135 7.60 8.24 23.78
N ILE A 136 7.92 9.54 23.75
CA ILE A 136 8.58 10.21 24.88
C ILE A 136 7.56 10.47 26.00
N THR A 137 6.38 10.94 25.61
CA THR A 137 5.20 11.19 26.47
C THR A 137 3.97 11.18 25.57
N PRO A 138 2.74 10.96 26.08
CA PRO A 138 1.53 11.12 25.28
C PRO A 138 1.53 12.45 24.51
N GLY A 139 1.28 12.39 23.20
CA GLY A 139 1.32 13.55 22.30
C GLY A 139 2.70 13.89 21.73
N MET A 140 3.78 13.19 22.10
CA MET A 140 5.12 13.43 21.55
C MET A 140 5.87 12.13 21.22
N THR A 141 6.24 11.95 19.96
CA THR A 141 7.00 10.80 19.48
C THR A 141 8.24 11.22 18.69
N VAL A 142 9.30 10.44 18.79
CA VAL A 142 10.48 10.55 17.91
C VAL A 142 10.57 9.29 17.08
N SER A 143 10.83 9.41 15.79
CA SER A 143 11.04 8.27 14.91
C SER A 143 12.31 8.40 14.09
N ILE A 144 12.97 7.27 13.87
CA ILE A 144 14.09 7.15 12.95
C ILE A 144 13.75 6.06 11.92
N THR A 145 13.99 6.36 10.66
CA THR A 145 13.80 5.42 9.55
C THR A 145 15.04 5.46 8.68
N ASN A 146 15.54 4.28 8.31
CA ASN A 146 16.54 4.12 7.28
C ASN A 146 15.91 3.38 6.11
N ASN A 147 16.13 3.87 4.90
CA ASN A 147 15.60 3.29 3.67
C ASN A 147 16.70 3.18 2.62
N SER A 148 16.60 2.17 1.78
CA SER A 148 17.43 1.95 0.60
C SER A 148 16.53 1.73 -0.60
N VAL A 149 16.71 2.57 -1.61
CA VAL A 149 15.97 2.50 -2.87
C VAL A 149 16.94 2.14 -3.98
N GLU A 150 16.71 0.99 -4.60
CA GLU A 150 17.34 0.61 -5.85
C GLU A 150 16.36 0.85 -7.00
N ALA A 151 16.76 1.61 -8.01
CA ALA A 151 15.94 1.87 -9.18
C ALA A 151 16.75 1.58 -10.45
N THR A 152 16.22 0.70 -11.28
CA THR A 152 16.69 0.42 -12.64
C THR A 152 15.69 1.01 -13.62
N THR A 153 16.18 1.90 -14.48
CA THR A 153 15.37 2.53 -15.54
C THR A 153 15.14 1.58 -16.72
N ASP A 154 14.24 1.95 -17.64
CA ASP A 154 13.97 1.20 -18.87
C ASP A 154 15.23 0.96 -19.72
N GLY A 155 16.18 1.90 -19.67
CA GLY A 155 17.49 1.79 -20.32
C GLY A 155 18.50 0.89 -19.60
N GLY A 156 18.12 0.24 -18.51
CA GLY A 156 18.97 -0.65 -17.71
C GLY A 156 19.95 0.07 -16.78
N VAL A 157 19.87 1.39 -16.65
CA VAL A 157 20.73 2.14 -15.71
C VAL A 157 20.22 1.91 -14.30
N LYS A 158 21.04 1.26 -13.47
CA LYS A 158 20.79 1.03 -12.05
C LYS A 158 21.35 2.18 -11.20
N THR A 159 20.53 2.62 -10.25
CA THR A 159 20.90 3.58 -9.21
C THR A 159 20.52 3.03 -7.85
N THR A 160 21.29 3.37 -6.83
CA THR A 160 20.99 3.04 -5.43
C THR A 160 21.11 4.32 -4.62
N THR A 161 20.11 4.59 -3.80
CA THR A 161 20.09 5.74 -2.89
C THR A 161 19.65 5.27 -1.51
N ASP A 162 20.48 5.58 -0.52
CA ASP A 162 20.18 5.32 0.88
C ASP A 162 19.84 6.63 1.60
N GLY A 163 18.87 6.57 2.50
CA GLY A 163 18.39 7.70 3.28
C GLY A 163 18.19 7.35 4.74
N THR A 164 18.44 8.32 5.62
CA THR A 164 18.01 8.23 7.02
C THR A 164 17.21 9.48 7.34
N ALA A 165 16.00 9.29 7.86
CA ALA A 165 15.13 10.34 8.34
C ALA A 165 15.00 10.25 9.86
N LEU A 166 15.07 11.40 10.53
CA LEU A 166 14.73 11.58 11.93
C LEU A 166 13.56 12.56 12.00
N ALA A 167 12.48 12.18 12.67
CA ALA A 167 11.30 13.03 12.85
C ALA A 167 10.93 13.13 14.32
N LEU A 168 10.54 14.34 14.75
CA LEU A 168 9.87 14.60 16.01
C LEU A 168 8.44 15.03 15.69
N ASN A 169 7.47 14.28 16.18
CA ASN A 169 6.06 14.59 16.01
C ASN A 169 5.47 15.03 17.35
N VAL A 170 4.76 16.16 17.33
CA VAL A 170 4.08 16.73 18.49
C VAL A 170 2.63 17.04 18.11
N THR A 171 1.70 16.52 18.90
CA THR A 171 0.25 16.71 18.73
C THR A 171 -0.31 17.37 19.99
N PHE A 172 -1.14 18.40 19.81
CA PHE A 172 -1.73 19.21 20.88
C PHE A 172 -3.21 18.88 21.09
#